data_AF-A0A6J4N443-F1
#
_entry.id   AF-A0A6J4N443-F1
#
_cell.length_a   1.000
_cell.length_b   1.000
_cell.length_c   1.000
_cell.angle_alpha   90.00
_cell.angle_beta   90.00
_cell.angle_gamma   90.00
#
_symmetry.space_group_name_H-M   'P 1'
#
loop_
_entity.id
_entity.type
_entity.pdbx_description
1 polymer ?
#
loop_
_entity_poly.entity_id
_entity_poly.type
_entity_poly.pdbx_seq_one_letter_code
_entity_poly.pdbx_strand_id
1 'polypeptide(L)'
;MTDPGDEELVVTDSGGTMRLLAGPIAPEVAPDLELLEILRTPYDVPVRAAGTAPYLEAGAVVTWHYALGVDVLRVVRDDERGLVAWLPAGSERLAAVPRDGRGLRERSLEDRAALSASQDYDRLRRTWDGSGILRVAPTGVPWSIWYFWEDDGSFAGHYVNLELVHERPASGAARVITRDLTLDLWLDAGGRTWLKDEDELAAFTSAGHFAEEQADVIRSLVDRVLHELVGPRAWPLDEDWESWRPPPEIDHPLTLPDHLEIR
;
A
#
# COMPACT_ATOMS: atom_id res chain seq x y z
N MET A 1 -7.08 37.36 -17.91
CA MET A 1 -8.19 36.42 -17.62
C MET A 1 -7.52 35.08 -17.54
N THR A 2 -7.25 34.62 -16.32
CA THR A 2 -6.46 33.43 -16.01
C THR A 2 -7.16 32.20 -16.56
N ASP A 3 -6.41 31.39 -17.30
CA ASP A 3 -6.83 30.09 -17.82
C ASP A 3 -7.18 29.18 -16.62
N PRO A 4 -8.37 28.57 -16.55
CA PRO A 4 -8.72 27.67 -15.47
C PRO A 4 -8.15 26.28 -15.77
N GLY A 5 -7.11 25.89 -15.04
CA GLY A 5 -6.75 24.48 -14.84
C GLY A 5 -5.79 23.90 -15.87
N ASP A 6 -4.50 24.22 -15.74
CA ASP A 6 -3.49 23.21 -16.05
C ASP A 6 -3.52 22.23 -14.87
N GLU A 7 -4.25 21.12 -15.01
CA GLU A 7 -4.09 19.98 -14.12
C GLU A 7 -2.63 19.52 -14.23
N GLU A 8 -1.86 19.67 -13.16
CA GLU A 8 -0.47 19.22 -13.13
C GLU A 8 -0.47 17.68 -13.14
N LEU A 9 -0.37 17.12 -14.36
CA LEU A 9 -0.28 15.70 -14.63
C LEU A 9 1.19 15.31 -14.81
N VAL A 10 1.67 14.40 -13.97
CA VAL A 10 3.04 13.89 -14.01
C VAL A 10 3.00 12.37 -14.23
N VAL A 11 3.88 11.85 -15.09
CA VAL A 11 4.08 10.40 -15.21
C VAL A 11 5.24 10.00 -14.31
N THR A 12 5.03 9.00 -13.47
CA THR A 12 6.06 8.52 -12.54
C THR A 12 6.98 7.48 -13.18
N ASP A 13 8.11 7.19 -12.53
CA ASP A 13 9.01 6.09 -12.92
C ASP A 13 8.33 4.70 -12.85
N SER A 14 7.20 4.59 -12.16
CA SER A 14 6.35 3.39 -12.17
C SER A 14 5.47 3.25 -13.42
N GLY A 15 5.42 4.29 -14.25
CA GLY A 15 4.65 4.36 -15.49
C GLY A 15 3.18 4.73 -15.33
N GLY A 16 2.68 4.88 -14.09
CA GLY A 16 1.36 5.40 -13.81
C GLY A 16 1.35 6.92 -13.62
N THR A 17 0.16 7.52 -13.77
CA THR A 17 -0.02 8.97 -13.70
C THR A 17 -0.23 9.48 -12.29
N MET A 18 0.15 10.73 -12.07
CA MET A 18 -0.14 11.50 -10.87
C MET A 18 -0.81 12.82 -11.26
N ARG A 19 -1.91 13.15 -10.60
CA ARG A 19 -2.63 14.41 -10.77
C ARG A 19 -2.66 15.17 -9.44
N LEU A 20 -2.26 16.43 -9.46
CA LEU A 20 -2.34 17.29 -8.27
C LEU A 20 -3.79 17.43 -7.81
N LEU A 21 -4.06 17.16 -6.54
CA LEU A 21 -5.36 17.40 -5.93
C LEU A 21 -5.40 18.84 -5.40
N ALA A 22 -6.33 19.62 -5.94
CA ALA A 22 -6.54 21.01 -5.58
C ALA A 22 -8.01 21.25 -5.21
N GLY A 23 -8.23 22.19 -4.29
CA GLY A 23 -9.57 22.57 -3.85
C GLY A 23 -9.87 22.16 -2.41
N PRO A 24 -11.08 22.49 -1.91
CA PRO A 24 -11.48 22.14 -0.56
C PRO A 24 -11.66 20.62 -0.43
N ILE A 25 -11.33 20.09 0.74
CA ILE A 25 -11.62 18.71 1.10
C ILE A 25 -13.15 18.51 1.11
N ALA A 26 -13.60 17.46 0.43
CA ALA A 26 -15.01 17.08 0.40
C ALA A 26 -15.55 16.81 1.81
N PRO A 27 -16.86 16.95 2.05
CA PRO A 27 -17.45 16.53 3.32
C PRO A 27 -17.20 15.03 3.57
N GLU A 28 -17.35 14.61 4.84
CA GLU A 28 -17.23 13.22 5.24
C GLU A 28 -18.05 12.29 4.33
N VAL A 29 -17.38 11.25 3.83
CA VAL A 29 -17.99 10.16 3.07
C VAL A 29 -17.79 8.85 3.81
N ALA A 30 -18.79 7.97 3.74
CA ALA A 30 -18.73 6.61 4.28
C ALA A 30 -18.90 5.62 3.12
N PRO A 31 -17.80 5.27 2.42
CA PRO A 31 -17.83 4.32 1.31
C PRO A 31 -18.32 2.94 1.77
N ASP A 32 -19.12 2.28 0.94
CA ASP A 32 -19.61 0.92 1.23
C ASP A 32 -18.51 -0.11 1.01
N LEU A 33 -17.76 -0.41 2.07
CA LEU A 33 -16.64 -1.35 2.02
C LEU A 33 -17.09 -2.80 1.77
N GLU A 34 -18.37 -3.15 1.98
CA GLU A 34 -18.87 -4.50 1.72
C GLU A 34 -18.74 -4.86 0.22
N LEU A 35 -18.85 -3.88 -0.68
CA LEU A 35 -18.66 -4.07 -2.12
C LEU A 35 -17.22 -4.44 -2.49
N LEU A 36 -16.24 -4.07 -1.66
CA LEU A 36 -14.84 -4.39 -1.88
C LEU A 36 -14.42 -5.72 -1.22
N GLU A 37 -15.20 -6.20 -0.25
CA GLU A 37 -14.85 -7.39 0.53
C GLU A 37 -14.75 -8.67 -0.33
N ILE A 38 -15.50 -8.74 -1.44
CA ILE A 38 -15.39 -9.83 -2.41
C ILE A 38 -14.01 -9.92 -3.09
N LEU A 39 -13.23 -8.84 -3.07
CA LEU A 39 -11.87 -8.79 -3.63
C LEU A 39 -10.83 -9.40 -2.68
N ARG A 40 -11.22 -9.71 -1.43
CA ARG A 40 -10.31 -10.22 -0.41
C ARG A 40 -9.73 -11.56 -0.81
N THR A 41 -8.43 -11.70 -0.63
CA THR A 41 -7.75 -12.99 -0.81
C THR A 41 -8.14 -13.91 0.36
N PRO A 42 -8.74 -15.09 0.11
CA PRO A 42 -9.14 -15.99 1.18
C PRO A 42 -7.96 -16.41 2.05
N TYR A 43 -8.21 -16.47 3.36
CA TYR A 43 -7.22 -16.97 4.31
C TYR A 43 -7.32 -18.49 4.46
N ASP A 44 -6.18 -19.14 4.67
CA ASP A 44 -6.10 -20.59 4.91
C ASP A 44 -6.40 -20.97 6.37
N VAL A 45 -6.55 -19.99 7.25
CA VAL A 45 -6.90 -20.17 8.68
C VAL A 45 -7.95 -19.13 9.11
N PRO A 46 -8.49 -19.17 10.35
CA PRO A 46 -9.37 -18.11 10.83
C PRO A 46 -8.64 -16.76 10.99
N VAL A 47 -9.33 -15.67 10.65
CA VAL A 47 -8.85 -14.29 10.76
C VAL A 47 -9.55 -13.50 11.86
N ARG A 48 -8.97 -12.36 12.21
CA ARG A 48 -9.51 -11.32 13.08
C ARG A 48 -9.13 -9.95 12.53
N ALA A 49 -9.88 -8.93 12.92
CA ALA A 49 -9.53 -7.54 12.64
C ALA A 49 -8.18 -7.17 13.27
N ALA A 50 -7.39 -6.35 12.55
CA ALA A 50 -6.24 -5.67 13.13
C ALA A 50 -6.65 -4.73 14.29
N GLY A 51 -5.70 -4.31 15.14
CA GLY A 51 -5.94 -3.42 16.28
C GLY A 51 -6.51 -4.08 17.55
N THR A 52 -6.80 -5.37 17.50
CA THR A 52 -7.14 -6.17 18.69
C THR A 52 -5.92 -6.95 19.17
N ALA A 53 -5.83 -7.24 20.47
CA ALA A 53 -4.81 -8.13 20.99
C ALA A 53 -5.00 -9.57 20.44
N PRO A 54 -3.93 -10.40 20.35
CA PRO A 54 -2.56 -10.09 20.72
C PRO A 54 -1.87 -9.15 19.73
N TYR A 55 -1.05 -8.24 20.25
CA TYR A 55 -0.14 -7.41 19.47
C TYR A 55 1.19 -8.14 19.27
N LEU A 56 1.88 -7.80 18.18
CA LEU A 56 3.20 -8.32 17.87
C LEU A 56 4.26 -7.56 18.67
N GLU A 57 5.26 -8.30 19.16
CA GLU A 57 6.37 -7.70 19.90
C GLU A 57 7.26 -6.84 19.00
N ALA A 58 7.74 -5.71 19.52
CA ALA A 58 8.73 -4.90 18.82
C ALA A 58 9.99 -5.72 18.49
N GLY A 59 10.52 -5.54 17.28
CA GLY A 59 11.63 -6.31 16.73
C GLY A 59 11.25 -7.66 16.13
N ALA A 60 10.02 -8.15 16.34
CA ALA A 60 9.56 -9.38 15.69
C ALA A 60 9.51 -9.22 14.16
N VAL A 61 9.73 -10.31 13.43
CA VAL A 61 9.54 -10.34 11.98
C VAL A 61 8.08 -10.61 11.67
N VAL A 62 7.47 -9.74 10.88
CA VAL A 62 6.09 -9.86 10.39
C VAL A 62 6.11 -10.02 8.87
N THR A 63 5.21 -10.84 8.35
CA THR A 63 4.99 -10.97 6.91
C THR A 63 3.77 -10.16 6.49
N TRP A 64 3.91 -9.34 5.45
CA TRP A 64 2.85 -8.49 4.90
C TRP A 64 2.40 -9.03 3.56
N HIS A 65 1.18 -9.55 3.52
CA HIS A 65 0.66 -10.31 2.38
C HIS A 65 -0.30 -9.46 1.55
N TYR A 66 0.05 -9.34 0.28
CA TYR A 66 -0.85 -9.03 -0.81
C TYR A 66 -1.17 -10.31 -1.58
N ALA A 67 -2.21 -10.30 -2.43
CA ALA A 67 -2.56 -11.45 -3.25
C ALA A 67 -1.37 -12.01 -4.06
N LEU A 68 -0.55 -11.11 -4.60
CA LEU A 68 0.53 -11.43 -5.53
C LEU A 68 1.94 -11.34 -4.91
N GLY A 69 2.06 -11.01 -3.62
CA GLY A 69 3.36 -10.80 -3.03
C GLY A 69 3.39 -10.84 -1.51
N VAL A 70 4.56 -11.08 -0.96
CA VAL A 70 4.81 -11.07 0.48
C VAL A 70 6.08 -10.31 0.74
N ASP A 71 5.98 -9.27 1.55
CA ASP A 71 7.15 -8.56 2.08
C ASP A 71 7.40 -9.01 3.53
N VAL A 72 8.66 -8.98 3.97
CA VAL A 72 9.04 -9.22 5.37
C VAL A 72 9.52 -7.94 6.00
N LEU A 73 8.96 -7.62 7.16
CA LEU A 73 9.22 -6.37 7.88
C LEU A 73 9.53 -6.68 9.34
N ARG A 74 10.16 -5.72 10.03
CA ARG A 74 10.33 -5.74 11.48
C ARG A 74 9.27 -4.87 12.12
N VAL A 75 8.61 -5.40 13.15
CA VAL A 75 7.65 -4.63 13.95
C VAL A 75 8.42 -3.53 14.70
N VAL A 76 7.98 -2.29 14.54
CA VAL A 76 8.46 -1.13 15.30
C VAL A 76 7.53 -0.85 16.47
N ARG A 77 6.22 -0.85 16.21
CA ARG A 77 5.15 -0.69 17.20
C ARG A 77 3.93 -1.48 16.74
N ASP A 78 3.22 -2.11 17.66
CA ASP A 78 1.92 -2.72 17.39
C ASP A 78 1.02 -2.54 18.61
N ASP A 79 -0.09 -1.84 18.43
CA ASP A 79 -1.06 -1.51 19.48
C ASP A 79 -2.46 -1.31 18.88
N GLU A 80 -3.42 -0.81 19.67
CA GLU A 80 -4.79 -0.59 19.22
C GLU A 80 -4.91 0.43 18.07
N ARG A 81 -3.95 1.35 17.92
CA ARG A 81 -3.97 2.35 16.85
C ARG A 81 -3.57 1.74 15.52
N GLY A 82 -2.60 0.82 15.52
CA GLY A 82 -2.22 0.06 14.32
C GLY A 82 -0.81 -0.51 14.37
N LEU A 83 -0.41 -1.14 13.26
CA LEU A 83 0.94 -1.68 13.07
C LEU A 83 1.86 -0.64 12.47
N VAL A 84 3.02 -0.44 13.06
CA VAL A 84 4.16 0.26 12.46
C VAL A 84 5.27 -0.76 12.22
N ALA A 85 5.74 -0.91 10.98
CA ALA A 85 6.73 -1.90 10.61
C ALA A 85 7.77 -1.34 9.61
N TRP A 86 9.03 -1.72 9.80
CA TRP A 86 10.16 -1.32 8.98
C TRP A 86 10.49 -2.42 7.96
N LEU A 87 10.57 -2.07 6.68
CA LEU A 87 11.11 -2.89 5.60
C LEU A 87 12.56 -2.44 5.33
N PRO A 88 13.59 -3.16 5.82
CA PRO A 88 14.97 -2.82 5.51
C PRO A 88 15.26 -2.97 4.01
N ALA A 89 16.09 -2.08 3.47
CA ALA A 89 16.60 -2.19 2.10
C ALA A 89 17.25 -3.57 1.86
N GLY A 90 17.04 -4.14 0.67
CA GLY A 90 17.60 -5.45 0.31
C GLY A 90 16.93 -6.67 0.97
N SER A 91 15.88 -6.49 1.77
CA SER A 91 15.14 -7.62 2.36
C SER A 91 14.54 -8.51 1.27
N GLU A 92 14.52 -9.82 1.51
CA GLU A 92 13.85 -10.75 0.61
C GLU A 92 12.35 -10.48 0.55
N ARG A 93 11.74 -10.84 -0.57
CA ARG A 93 10.29 -10.79 -0.77
C ARG A 93 9.86 -11.86 -1.74
N LEU A 94 8.60 -12.24 -1.66
CA LEU A 94 7.96 -13.09 -2.64
C LEU A 94 7.25 -12.15 -3.61
N ALA A 95 7.65 -12.15 -4.87
CA ALA A 95 7.10 -11.28 -5.89
C ALA A 95 6.44 -12.08 -7.01
N ALA A 96 5.32 -11.60 -7.53
CA ALA A 96 4.77 -12.05 -8.79
C ALA A 96 5.62 -11.52 -9.94
N VAL A 97 6.22 -12.44 -10.70
CA VAL A 97 7.09 -12.14 -11.84
C VAL A 97 6.40 -12.67 -13.09
N PRO A 98 6.11 -11.82 -14.11
CA PRO A 98 5.48 -12.25 -15.35
C PRO A 98 6.30 -13.37 -16.04
N ARG A 99 5.63 -14.43 -16.51
CA ARG A 99 6.32 -15.62 -17.07
C ARG A 99 7.08 -15.36 -18.37
N ASP A 100 6.67 -14.36 -19.13
CA ASP A 100 7.35 -13.93 -20.36
C ASP A 100 8.64 -13.12 -20.09
N GLY A 101 8.96 -12.84 -18.81
CA GLY A 101 10.16 -12.13 -18.37
C GLY A 101 10.11 -10.61 -18.49
N ARG A 102 9.06 -10.02 -19.06
CA ARG A 102 8.93 -8.54 -19.19
C ARG A 102 8.36 -7.92 -17.91
N GLY A 103 9.05 -6.94 -17.35
CA GLY A 103 8.62 -6.25 -16.14
C GLY A 103 7.31 -5.48 -16.32
N LEU A 104 6.55 -5.27 -15.25
CA LEU A 104 5.27 -4.53 -15.31
C LEU A 104 5.46 -3.09 -15.83
N ARG A 105 6.55 -2.42 -15.45
CA ARG A 105 6.86 -1.05 -15.87
C ARG A 105 7.11 -0.90 -17.37
N GLU A 106 7.45 -1.98 -18.06
CA GLU A 106 7.69 -2.00 -19.51
C GLU A 106 6.42 -2.24 -20.33
N ARG A 107 5.27 -2.37 -19.67
CA ARG A 107 3.99 -2.71 -20.27
C ARG A 107 3.06 -1.51 -20.30
N SER A 108 2.19 -1.49 -21.31
CA SER A 108 0.99 -0.66 -21.31
C SER A 108 0.06 -1.06 -20.16
N LEU A 109 -0.87 -0.18 -19.79
CA LEU A 109 -1.85 -0.49 -18.75
C LEU A 109 -2.77 -1.65 -19.16
N GLU A 110 -3.13 -1.74 -20.44
CA GLU A 110 -3.91 -2.86 -20.99
C GLU A 110 -3.17 -4.20 -20.85
N ASP A 111 -1.85 -4.22 -21.15
CA ASP A 111 -1.03 -5.41 -20.97
C ASP A 111 -0.90 -5.81 -19.49
N ARG A 112 -0.80 -4.83 -18.58
CA ARG A 112 -0.79 -5.07 -17.12
C ARG A 112 -2.11 -5.68 -16.66
N ALA A 113 -3.24 -5.12 -17.13
CA ALA A 113 -4.57 -5.60 -16.82
C ALA A 113 -4.81 -7.01 -17.38
N ALA A 114 -4.43 -7.28 -18.63
CA ALA A 114 -4.54 -8.62 -19.22
C ALA A 114 -3.71 -9.66 -18.45
N LEU A 115 -2.51 -9.29 -18.00
CA LEU A 115 -1.64 -10.16 -17.23
C LEU A 115 -2.20 -10.47 -15.83
N SER A 116 -2.76 -9.47 -15.17
CA SER A 116 -3.46 -9.67 -13.91
C SER A 116 -4.71 -10.53 -14.10
N ALA A 117 -5.45 -10.40 -15.20
CA ALA A 117 -6.60 -11.26 -15.52
C ALA A 117 -6.19 -12.73 -15.66
N SER A 118 -5.12 -12.97 -16.42
CA SER A 118 -4.64 -14.32 -16.73
C SER A 118 -3.90 -14.98 -15.57
N GLN A 119 -3.48 -14.18 -14.57
CA GLN A 119 -2.63 -14.62 -13.46
C GLN A 119 -1.35 -15.31 -13.98
N ASP A 120 -0.81 -14.84 -15.11
CA ASP A 120 0.36 -15.44 -15.76
C ASP A 120 1.69 -15.00 -15.12
N TYR A 121 1.82 -15.32 -13.84
CA TYR A 121 2.97 -15.00 -13.00
C TYR A 121 3.59 -16.27 -12.42
N ASP A 122 4.91 -16.25 -12.27
CA ASP A 122 5.61 -17.10 -11.32
C ASP A 122 5.78 -16.34 -10.00
N ARG A 123 5.69 -17.04 -8.87
CA ARG A 123 6.02 -16.45 -7.57
C ARG A 123 7.47 -16.71 -7.28
N LEU A 124 8.31 -15.68 -7.28
CA LEU A 124 9.74 -15.85 -7.13
C LEU A 124 10.28 -15.07 -5.94
N ARG A 125 11.27 -15.65 -5.26
CA ARG A 125 12.07 -14.92 -4.28
C ARG A 125 12.86 -13.84 -5.02
N ARG A 126 12.75 -12.63 -4.52
CA ARG A 126 13.46 -11.42 -4.98
C ARG A 126 13.92 -10.64 -3.76
N THR A 127 14.72 -9.63 -3.99
CA THR A 127 15.09 -8.63 -2.98
C THR A 127 14.30 -7.35 -3.22
N TRP A 128 14.04 -6.62 -2.15
CA TRP A 128 13.56 -5.25 -2.24
C TRP A 128 14.69 -4.34 -2.73
N ASP A 129 14.50 -3.75 -3.90
CA ASP A 129 15.54 -2.95 -4.59
C ASP A 129 15.53 -1.46 -4.19
N GLY A 130 14.49 -1.00 -3.49
CA GLY A 130 14.39 0.38 -3.03
C GLY A 130 15.09 0.65 -1.71
N SER A 131 15.13 1.93 -1.32
CA SER A 131 15.45 2.36 0.04
C SER A 131 14.49 1.73 1.06
N GLY A 132 14.90 1.66 2.32
CA GLY A 132 14.05 1.11 3.37
C GLY A 132 12.77 1.94 3.54
N ILE A 133 11.67 1.26 3.87
CA ILE A 133 10.34 1.86 3.99
C ILE A 133 9.78 1.61 5.40
N LEU A 134 9.29 2.67 6.05
CA LEU A 134 8.43 2.52 7.22
C LEU A 134 6.97 2.46 6.76
N ARG A 135 6.27 1.37 7.07
CA ARG A 135 4.85 1.19 6.78
C ARG A 135 4.04 1.29 8.06
N VAL A 136 2.93 2.01 7.99
CA VAL A 136 1.94 2.10 9.05
C VAL A 136 0.61 1.62 8.51
N ALA A 137 0.03 0.59 9.12
CA ALA A 137 -1.33 0.13 8.85
C ALA A 137 -2.23 0.51 10.03
N PRO A 138 -2.99 1.62 9.93
CA PRO A 138 -3.94 1.97 10.96
C PRO A 138 -5.06 0.95 11.12
N THR A 139 -5.57 0.83 12.34
CA THR A 139 -6.65 -0.10 12.68
C THR A 139 -7.95 0.30 11.98
N GLY A 140 -8.58 -0.66 11.31
CA GLY A 140 -9.97 -0.55 10.87
C GLY A 140 -10.21 0.35 9.65
N VAL A 141 -9.16 0.81 8.98
CA VAL A 141 -9.27 1.66 7.79
C VAL A 141 -8.68 0.99 6.53
N PRO A 142 -9.23 1.27 5.34
CA PRO A 142 -8.81 0.67 4.08
C PRO A 142 -7.62 1.42 3.44
N TRP A 143 -6.56 1.64 4.22
CA TRP A 143 -5.29 2.17 3.70
C TRP A 143 -4.12 1.85 4.64
N SER A 144 -2.91 1.91 4.10
CA SER A 144 -1.67 2.09 4.87
C SER A 144 -0.93 3.34 4.43
N ILE A 145 -0.02 3.82 5.27
CA ILE A 145 0.82 4.99 5.02
C ILE A 145 2.27 4.51 5.01
N TRP A 146 2.99 4.77 3.92
CA TRP A 146 4.39 4.42 3.77
C TRP A 146 5.22 5.69 3.73
N TYR A 147 6.29 5.72 4.51
CA TYR A 147 7.21 6.84 4.61
C TYR A 147 8.43 6.54 3.74
N PHE A 148 8.77 7.51 2.87
CA PHE A 148 9.87 7.40 1.93
C PHE A 148 10.92 8.48 2.19
N TRP A 149 12.18 8.10 2.01
CA TRP A 149 13.33 8.98 2.06
C TRP A 149 14.15 8.84 0.79
N GLU A 150 14.78 9.94 0.38
CA GLU A 150 15.75 9.98 -0.72
C GLU A 150 17.08 9.33 -0.28
N ASP A 151 17.95 9.04 -1.25
CA ASP A 151 19.28 8.43 -0.99
C ASP A 151 20.17 9.31 -0.10
N ASP A 152 19.96 10.62 -0.08
CA ASP A 152 20.67 11.55 0.80
C ASP A 152 20.09 11.61 2.23
N GLY A 153 19.05 10.83 2.50
CA GLY A 153 18.36 10.74 3.78
C GLY A 153 17.33 11.83 4.03
N SER A 154 17.08 12.74 3.09
CA SER A 154 15.99 13.71 3.18
C SER A 154 14.63 13.01 3.04
N PHE A 155 13.60 13.56 3.68
CA PHE A 155 12.26 12.99 3.61
C PHE A 155 11.61 13.34 2.26
N ALA A 156 11.16 12.32 1.54
CA ALA A 156 10.57 12.48 0.20
C ALA A 156 9.06 12.75 0.28
N GLY A 157 8.37 12.01 1.15
CA GLY A 157 6.93 12.11 1.29
C GLY A 157 6.29 10.85 1.87
N HIS A 158 4.96 10.91 1.91
CA HIS A 158 4.10 9.80 2.32
C HIS A 158 3.39 9.22 1.11
N TYR A 159 3.31 7.90 1.07
CA TYR A 159 2.46 7.18 0.13
C TYR A 159 1.29 6.58 0.90
N VAL A 160 0.07 7.00 0.58
CA VAL A 160 -1.14 6.39 1.12
C VAL A 160 -1.57 5.31 0.13
N ASN A 161 -1.34 4.05 0.50
CA ASN A 161 -1.74 2.90 -0.31
C ASN A 161 -3.21 2.58 -0.03
N LEU A 162 -4.12 2.73 -1.00
CA LEU A 162 -5.51 2.29 -0.77
C LEU A 162 -5.57 0.77 -0.91
N GLU A 163 -6.10 0.13 0.13
CA GLU A 163 -6.11 -1.33 0.22
C GLU A 163 -7.21 -1.80 1.16
N LEU A 164 -7.58 -3.07 1.12
CA LEU A 164 -8.59 -3.58 2.05
C LEU A 164 -8.14 -3.42 3.51
N VAL A 165 -9.11 -3.31 4.42
CA VAL A 165 -8.84 -3.27 5.86
C VAL A 165 -8.00 -4.51 6.25
N HIS A 166 -6.90 -4.25 6.95
CA HIS A 166 -5.94 -5.27 7.33
C HIS A 166 -6.54 -6.30 8.27
N GLU A 167 -6.28 -7.56 7.96
CA GLU A 167 -6.64 -8.70 8.79
C GLU A 167 -5.40 -9.42 9.32
N ARG A 168 -5.61 -10.17 10.40
CA ARG A 168 -4.58 -10.95 11.07
C ARG A 168 -5.07 -12.36 11.36
N PRO A 169 -4.16 -13.35 11.43
CA PRO A 169 -4.52 -14.66 11.95
C PRO A 169 -5.11 -14.57 13.36
N ALA A 170 -6.21 -15.28 13.59
CA ALA A 170 -6.78 -15.46 14.93
C ALA A 170 -5.80 -16.17 15.88
N SER A 171 -4.84 -16.94 15.35
CA SER A 171 -3.79 -17.61 16.12
C SER A 171 -2.75 -16.65 16.73
N GLY A 172 -2.70 -15.40 16.28
CA GLY A 172 -1.66 -14.43 16.69
C GLY A 172 -0.32 -14.59 15.95
N ALA A 173 -0.25 -15.39 14.88
CA ALA A 173 0.96 -15.46 14.06
C ALA A 173 1.32 -14.09 13.46
N ALA A 174 2.62 -13.84 13.27
CA ALA A 174 3.15 -12.57 12.74
C ALA A 174 2.93 -12.42 11.24
N ARG A 175 1.66 -12.25 10.87
CA ARG A 175 1.19 -12.09 9.49
C ARG A 175 0.09 -11.05 9.44
N VAL A 176 0.16 -10.15 8.48
CA VAL A 176 -0.92 -9.23 8.11
C VAL A 176 -1.31 -9.48 6.66
N ILE A 177 -2.60 -9.36 6.36
CA ILE A 177 -3.14 -9.58 5.01
C ILE A 177 -3.99 -8.40 4.62
N THR A 178 -3.82 -7.98 3.39
CA THR A 178 -4.64 -6.97 2.73
C THR A 178 -4.70 -7.26 1.23
N ARG A 179 -5.39 -6.40 0.49
CA ARG A 179 -5.49 -6.43 -0.96
C ARG A 179 -5.38 -5.01 -1.46
N ASP A 180 -4.36 -4.78 -2.29
CA ASP A 180 -4.18 -3.53 -3.01
C ASP A 180 -5.40 -3.18 -3.86
N LEU A 181 -5.80 -1.91 -3.84
CA LEU A 181 -6.95 -1.37 -4.60
C LEU A 181 -6.50 -0.44 -5.75
N THR A 182 -5.22 -0.52 -6.15
CA THR A 182 -4.61 0.20 -7.28
C THR A 182 -4.47 1.70 -7.14
N LEU A 183 -5.48 2.39 -6.61
CA LEU A 183 -5.49 3.85 -6.51
C LEU A 183 -4.74 4.29 -5.26
N ASP A 184 -3.89 5.31 -5.37
CA ASP A 184 -3.04 5.74 -4.25
C ASP A 184 -2.98 7.27 -4.13
N LEU A 185 -2.46 7.75 -2.99
CA LEU A 185 -2.13 9.18 -2.83
C LEU A 185 -0.65 9.35 -2.50
N TRP A 186 -0.03 10.37 -3.07
CA TRP A 186 1.30 10.83 -2.69
C TRP A 186 1.20 12.20 -2.00
N LEU A 187 1.67 12.27 -0.76
CA LEU A 187 1.77 13.50 0.02
C LEU A 187 3.25 13.92 0.00
N ASP A 188 3.60 14.89 -0.84
CA ASP A 188 4.99 15.32 -0.95
C ASP A 188 5.46 16.07 0.31
N ALA A 189 6.78 16.14 0.52
CA ALA A 189 7.36 16.89 1.64
C ALA A 189 7.06 18.40 1.61
N GLY A 190 6.58 18.93 0.48
CA GLY A 190 6.15 20.32 0.31
C GLY A 190 4.71 20.58 0.76
N GLY A 191 3.99 19.55 1.20
CA GLY A 191 2.60 19.65 1.66
C GLY A 191 1.56 19.62 0.54
N ARG A 192 1.94 19.19 -0.67
CA ARG A 192 0.99 18.96 -1.78
C ARG A 192 0.56 17.50 -1.79
N THR A 193 -0.69 17.30 -2.20
CA THR A 193 -1.31 15.97 -2.30
C THR A 193 -1.62 15.65 -3.75
N TRP A 194 -1.23 14.46 -4.18
CA TRP A 194 -1.36 13.99 -5.55
C TRP A 194 -2.15 12.69 -5.56
N LEU A 195 -3.14 12.58 -6.44
CA LEU A 195 -3.79 11.32 -6.75
C LEU A 195 -2.91 10.54 -7.71
N LYS A 196 -2.69 9.26 -7.46
CA LYS A 196 -1.83 8.40 -8.26
C LYS A 196 -2.58 7.18 -8.79
N ASP A 197 -2.29 6.78 -10.01
CA ASP A 197 -2.73 5.54 -10.67
C ASP A 197 -4.26 5.44 -10.93
N GLU A 198 -4.91 6.60 -11.10
CA GLU A 198 -6.32 6.69 -11.54
C GLU A 198 -6.53 6.06 -12.94
N ASP A 199 -5.51 6.17 -13.80
CA ASP A 199 -5.46 5.53 -15.12
C ASP A 199 -5.32 4.00 -15.02
N GLU A 200 -4.57 3.48 -14.05
CA GLU A 200 -4.49 2.04 -13.81
C GLU A 200 -5.84 1.50 -13.31
N LEU A 201 -6.49 2.18 -12.36
CA LEU A 201 -7.82 1.80 -11.88
C LEU A 201 -8.83 1.73 -13.04
N ALA A 202 -8.81 2.71 -13.94
CA ALA A 202 -9.67 2.72 -15.12
C ALA A 202 -9.38 1.55 -16.07
N ALA A 203 -8.10 1.22 -16.30
CA ALA A 203 -7.70 0.09 -17.13
C ALA A 203 -8.12 -1.26 -16.52
N PHE A 204 -7.92 -1.45 -15.22
CA PHE A 204 -8.34 -2.65 -14.50
C PHE A 204 -9.87 -2.81 -14.46
N THR A 205 -10.61 -1.72 -14.31
CA THR A 205 -12.08 -1.71 -14.39
C THR A 205 -12.55 -2.12 -15.78
N SER A 206 -11.95 -1.53 -16.84
CA SER A 206 -12.27 -1.87 -18.24
C SER A 206 -11.97 -3.34 -18.58
N ALA A 207 -10.95 -3.92 -17.94
CA ALA A 207 -10.60 -5.34 -18.05
C ALA A 207 -11.42 -6.27 -17.13
N GLY A 208 -12.39 -5.73 -16.39
CA GLY A 208 -13.28 -6.50 -15.51
C GLY A 208 -12.65 -6.99 -14.21
N HIS A 209 -11.52 -6.41 -13.77
CA HIS A 209 -10.94 -6.74 -12.45
C HIS A 209 -11.74 -6.12 -11.30
N PHE A 210 -12.24 -4.92 -11.53
CA PHE A 210 -13.19 -4.25 -10.66
C PHE A 210 -14.48 -4.07 -11.43
N ALA A 211 -15.61 -4.33 -10.78
CA ALA A 211 -16.90 -3.84 -11.24
C ALA A 211 -16.92 -2.30 -11.13
N GLU A 212 -17.76 -1.63 -11.92
CA GLU A 212 -17.87 -0.16 -11.91
C GLU A 212 -18.20 0.37 -10.51
N GLU A 213 -19.11 -0.31 -9.80
CA GLU A 213 -19.49 0.05 -8.43
C GLU A 213 -18.32 -0.08 -7.45
N GLN A 214 -17.40 -1.03 -7.68
CA GLN A 214 -16.19 -1.17 -6.85
C GLN A 214 -15.20 -0.06 -7.14
N ALA A 215 -15.01 0.29 -8.41
CA ALA A 215 -14.16 1.41 -8.80
C ALA A 215 -14.67 2.74 -8.21
N ASP A 216 -15.98 2.96 -8.17
CA ASP A 216 -16.58 4.13 -7.54
C ASP A 216 -16.35 4.17 -6.03
N VAL A 217 -16.47 3.02 -5.33
CA VAL A 217 -16.12 2.93 -3.91
C VAL A 217 -14.63 3.26 -3.71
N ILE A 218 -13.72 2.71 -4.53
CA ILE A 218 -12.29 2.99 -4.45
C ILE A 218 -12.00 4.48 -4.64
N ARG A 219 -12.62 5.15 -5.62
CA ARG A 219 -12.50 6.60 -5.80
C ARG A 219 -12.98 7.37 -4.58
N SER A 220 -14.10 6.97 -3.97
CA SER A 220 -14.62 7.63 -2.77
C SER A 220 -13.74 7.43 -1.52
N LEU A 221 -12.84 6.43 -1.50
CA LEU A 221 -11.83 6.30 -0.46
C LEU A 221 -10.84 7.48 -0.47
N VAL A 222 -10.60 8.11 -1.63
CA VAL A 222 -9.73 9.30 -1.73
C VAL A 222 -10.31 10.43 -0.87
N ASP A 223 -11.61 10.73 -1.04
CA ASP A 223 -12.29 11.76 -0.25
C ASP A 223 -12.26 11.42 1.24
N ARG A 224 -12.45 10.14 1.58
CA ARG A 224 -12.35 9.67 2.97
C ARG A 224 -10.94 9.90 3.55
N VAL A 225 -9.88 9.56 2.81
CA VAL A 225 -8.50 9.80 3.23
C VAL A 225 -8.24 11.29 3.40
N LEU A 226 -8.69 12.13 2.47
CA LEU A 226 -8.51 13.58 2.58
C LEU A 226 -9.20 14.12 3.83
N HIS A 227 -10.42 13.67 4.13
CA HIS A 227 -11.21 14.12 5.26
C HIS A 227 -10.71 13.58 6.62
N GLU A 228 -10.45 12.28 6.72
CA GLU A 228 -10.10 11.62 7.99
C GLU A 228 -8.61 11.70 8.32
N LEU A 229 -7.73 11.70 7.31
CA LEU A 229 -6.28 11.60 7.49
C LEU A 229 -5.56 12.91 7.16
N VAL A 230 -5.67 13.40 5.91
CA VAL A 230 -4.82 14.49 5.40
C VAL A 230 -5.21 15.85 5.99
N GLY A 231 -6.49 16.21 5.90
CA GLY A 231 -7.03 17.49 6.37
C GLY A 231 -6.73 17.78 7.84
N PRO A 232 -7.05 16.87 8.78
CA PRO A 232 -6.73 17.06 10.19
C PRO A 232 -5.27 16.72 10.53
N ARG A 233 -4.48 16.20 9.57
CA ARG A 233 -3.21 15.49 9.83
C ARG A 233 -3.37 14.44 10.93
N ALA A 234 -4.41 13.61 10.86
CA ALA A 234 -4.63 12.58 11.86
C ALA A 234 -3.51 11.53 11.84
N TRP A 235 -3.46 10.73 12.89
CA TRP A 235 -2.49 9.65 13.00
C TRP A 235 -2.48 8.72 11.77
N PRO A 236 -1.29 8.37 11.22
CA PRO A 236 0.05 8.61 11.76
C PRO A 236 0.72 9.94 11.38
N LEU A 237 0.05 10.84 10.65
CA LEU A 237 0.64 12.09 10.18
C LEU A 237 0.83 13.16 11.28
N ASP A 238 0.24 12.96 12.46
CA ASP A 238 0.42 13.80 13.65
C ASP A 238 1.64 13.42 14.51
N GLU A 239 2.31 12.30 14.19
CA GLU A 239 3.53 11.85 14.85
C GLU A 239 4.76 12.13 13.96
N ASP A 240 5.93 12.31 14.59
CA ASP A 240 7.19 12.66 13.92
C ASP A 240 7.89 11.44 13.28
N TRP A 241 7.13 10.61 12.56
CA TRP A 241 7.68 9.48 11.80
C TRP A 241 8.55 9.92 10.62
N GLU A 242 8.35 11.14 10.10
CA GLU A 242 9.16 11.76 9.05
C GLU A 242 10.66 11.86 9.46
N SER A 243 10.91 12.10 10.76
CA SER A 243 12.25 12.16 11.36
C SER A 243 12.76 10.83 11.91
N TRP A 244 11.92 9.80 11.97
CA TRP A 244 12.31 8.49 12.49
C TRP A 244 13.36 7.83 11.60
N ARG A 245 14.31 7.13 12.21
CA ARG A 245 15.30 6.28 11.52
C ARG A 245 15.36 4.93 12.21
N PRO A 246 15.55 3.83 11.46
CA PRO A 246 15.66 2.52 12.06
C PRO A 246 16.93 2.46 12.93
N PRO A 247 16.83 1.97 14.18
CA PRO A 247 18.02 1.69 14.95
C PRO A 247 18.84 0.57 14.28
N PRO A 248 20.19 0.58 14.38
CA PRO A 248 21.06 -0.35 13.63
C PRO A 248 20.73 -1.84 13.86
N GLU A 249 20.18 -2.19 15.02
CA GLU A 249 19.82 -3.55 15.39
C GLU A 249 18.68 -4.12 14.52
N ILE A 250 17.86 -3.25 13.92
CA ILE A 250 16.72 -3.62 13.09
C ILE A 250 16.92 -3.24 11.61
N ASP A 251 17.99 -2.51 11.28
CA ASP A 251 18.27 -2.05 9.92
C ASP A 251 19.22 -2.99 9.16
N HIS A 252 18.81 -4.24 9.00
CA HIS A 252 19.51 -5.22 8.18
C HIS A 252 18.53 -6.07 7.37
N PRO A 253 18.90 -6.47 6.13
CA PRO A 253 18.06 -7.27 5.25
C PRO A 253 17.46 -8.48 5.96
N LEU A 254 16.16 -8.67 5.78
CA LEU A 254 15.43 -9.84 6.27
C LEU A 254 15.41 -10.95 5.22
N THR A 255 15.34 -12.19 5.69
CA THR A 255 15.06 -13.35 4.83
C THR A 255 13.59 -13.72 4.89
N LEU A 256 13.06 -14.23 3.78
CA LEU A 256 11.74 -14.81 3.75
C LEU A 256 11.71 -16.08 4.61
N PRO A 257 10.69 -16.26 5.47
CA PRO A 257 10.48 -17.54 6.16
C PRO A 257 10.38 -18.71 5.18
N ASP A 258 11.06 -19.81 5.48
CA ASP A 258 11.15 -20.97 4.57
C ASP A 258 9.78 -21.54 4.20
N HIS A 259 8.81 -21.52 5.12
CA HIS A 259 7.46 -22.04 4.89
C HIS A 259 6.65 -21.25 3.85
N LEU A 260 7.09 -20.04 3.49
CA LEU A 260 6.59 -19.31 2.34
C LEU A 260 7.33 -19.82 1.10
N GLU A 261 7.12 -21.10 0.79
CA GLU A 261 7.71 -21.74 -0.39
C GLU A 261 7.01 -21.29 -1.67
N ILE A 262 7.80 -21.20 -2.73
CA ILE A 262 7.34 -21.06 -4.11
C ILE A 262 6.68 -22.39 -4.49
N ARG A 263 5.35 -22.41 -4.62
CA ARG A 263 4.65 -23.50 -5.33
C ARG A 263 4.35 -23.07 -6.75
#